data_AF-A0AA42ZUL5-F1
#
_entry.id   AF-A0AA42ZUL5-F1
#
_cell.length_a   1.000
_cell.length_b   1.000
_cell.length_c   1.000
_cell.angle_alpha   90.00
_cell.angle_beta   90.00
_cell.angle_gamma   90.00
#
_symmetry.space_group_name_H-M   'P 1'
#
loop_
_entity.id
_entity.type
_entity.pdbx_description
1 polymer ?
#
loop_
_entity_poly.entity_id
_entity_poly.type
_entity_poly.pdbx_seq_one_letter_code
_entity_poly.pdbx_strand_id
1 'polypeptide(L)'
;MPALAAIVDTERYPLTDTAFQAACRETLAETGTLVMPEFLLPEATESLRREGEAKQDLAYFCTQSHNVYLTAPDPDYPPDHLRNREVVSSKGCITDDQVAPDSALRTLYDAEAFRGFLCAVLGEDQLHAYADPLSSVNLHYARPG
;
A
#
# COMPACT_ATOMS: atom_id res chain seq x y z
N MET A 1 7.32 -4.56 -19.42
CA MET A 1 6.31 -4.54 -18.34
C MET A 1 5.07 -5.26 -18.83
N PRO A 2 4.44 -6.11 -18.01
CA PRO A 2 3.15 -6.72 -18.34
C PRO A 2 2.07 -5.64 -18.58
N ALA A 3 1.02 -5.99 -19.32
CA ALA A 3 -0.14 -5.10 -19.45
C ALA A 3 -0.97 -5.11 -18.17
N LEU A 4 -1.70 -4.03 -17.87
CA LEU A 4 -2.54 -3.94 -16.67
C LEU A 4 -3.56 -5.09 -16.57
N ALA A 5 -4.18 -5.47 -17.68
CA ALA A 5 -5.13 -6.59 -17.76
C ALA A 5 -4.48 -7.97 -17.49
N ALA A 6 -3.16 -8.06 -17.50
CA ALA A 6 -2.44 -9.29 -17.12
C ALA A 6 -2.20 -9.39 -15.61
N ILE A 7 -2.51 -8.34 -14.83
CA ILE A 7 -2.27 -8.31 -13.38
C ILE A 7 -3.51 -7.93 -12.54
N VAL A 8 -4.50 -7.26 -13.15
CA VAL A 8 -5.74 -6.82 -12.49
C VAL A 8 -6.94 -7.49 -13.14
N ASP A 9 -7.94 -7.85 -12.33
CA ASP A 9 -9.24 -8.32 -12.81
C ASP A 9 -10.06 -7.14 -13.38
N THR A 10 -9.78 -6.80 -14.64
CA THR A 10 -10.44 -5.69 -15.33
C THR A 10 -11.88 -5.99 -15.75
N GLU A 11 -12.29 -7.26 -15.73
CA GLU A 11 -13.68 -7.64 -15.99
C GLU A 11 -14.56 -7.32 -14.78
N ARG A 12 -14.09 -7.65 -13.58
CA ARG A 12 -14.75 -7.30 -12.32
C ARG A 12 -14.61 -5.81 -12.00
N TYR A 13 -13.49 -5.21 -12.37
CA TYR A 13 -13.16 -3.82 -12.05
C TYR A 13 -12.86 -3.02 -13.34
N PRO A 14 -13.90 -2.52 -14.03
CA PRO A 14 -13.72 -1.73 -15.24
C PRO A 14 -13.25 -0.31 -14.90
N LEU A 15 -11.94 -0.16 -14.65
CA LEU A 15 -11.32 1.06 -14.12
C LEU A 15 -11.58 2.33 -14.96
N THR A 16 -11.88 2.20 -16.25
CA THR A 16 -12.17 3.31 -17.16
C THR A 16 -13.66 3.58 -17.35
N ASP A 17 -14.54 2.77 -16.77
CA ASP A 17 -15.98 2.97 -16.85
C ASP A 17 -16.45 4.07 -15.88
N THR A 18 -17.12 5.07 -16.43
CA THR A 18 -17.53 6.26 -15.67
C THR A 18 -18.62 5.97 -14.63
N ALA A 19 -19.51 5.01 -14.89
CA ALA A 19 -20.55 4.63 -13.94
C ALA A 19 -19.95 3.88 -12.74
N PHE A 20 -19.00 2.99 -13.01
CA PHE A 20 -18.22 2.30 -11.99
C PHE A 20 -17.41 3.27 -11.13
N GLN A 21 -16.68 4.21 -11.74
CA GLN A 21 -15.95 5.26 -11.02
C GLN A 21 -16.88 6.09 -10.11
N ALA A 22 -18.05 6.47 -10.60
CA ALA A 22 -19.03 7.23 -9.82
C ALA A 22 -19.53 6.43 -8.61
N ALA A 23 -19.86 5.14 -8.79
CA ALA A 23 -20.28 4.26 -7.70
C ALA A 23 -19.17 4.05 -6.66
N CYS A 24 -17.92 3.90 -7.09
CA CYS A 24 -16.76 3.82 -6.19
C CYS A 24 -16.56 5.11 -5.39
N ARG A 25 -16.72 6.28 -6.04
CA ARG A 25 -16.65 7.59 -5.38
C ARG A 25 -17.73 7.77 -4.33
N GLU A 26 -18.97 7.37 -4.64
CA GLU A 26 -20.08 7.40 -3.67
C GLU A 26 -19.80 6.50 -2.47
N THR A 27 -19.36 5.26 -2.72
CA THR A 27 -18.97 4.30 -1.66
C THR A 27 -17.87 4.87 -0.76
N LEU A 28 -16.84 5.48 -1.35
CA LEU A 28 -15.75 6.10 -0.61
C LEU A 28 -16.24 7.29 0.23
N ALA A 29 -17.13 8.12 -0.32
CA ALA A 29 -17.69 9.27 0.38
C ALA A 29 -18.58 8.84 1.58
N GLU A 30 -19.33 7.76 1.44
CA GLU A 30 -20.22 7.24 2.48
C GLU A 30 -19.48 6.50 3.59
N THR A 31 -18.50 5.66 3.22
CA THR A 31 -17.87 4.73 4.17
C THR A 31 -16.46 5.14 4.60
N GLY A 32 -15.87 6.12 3.92
CA GLY A 32 -14.47 6.51 4.10
C GLY A 32 -13.46 5.50 3.54
N THR A 33 -13.92 4.40 2.91
CA THR A 33 -13.04 3.36 2.36
C THR A 33 -13.60 2.75 1.07
N LEU A 34 -12.72 2.21 0.22
CA LEU A 34 -13.11 1.41 -0.93
C LEU A 34 -12.38 0.08 -0.86
N VAL A 35 -13.14 -1.02 -0.84
CA VAL A 35 -12.60 -2.38 -0.75
C VAL A 35 -12.82 -3.09 -2.07
N MET A 36 -11.74 -3.58 -2.68
CA MET A 36 -11.74 -4.30 -3.95
C MET A 36 -11.14 -5.69 -3.74
N PRO A 37 -11.93 -6.67 -3.25
CA PRO A 37 -11.43 -8.02 -3.02
C PRO A 37 -10.95 -8.66 -4.32
N GLU A 38 -9.82 -9.36 -4.27
CA GLU A 38 -9.27 -10.06 -5.45
C GLU A 38 -8.99 -9.12 -6.63
N PHE A 39 -8.65 -7.86 -6.33
CA PHE A 39 -8.30 -6.86 -7.34
C PHE A 39 -7.14 -7.30 -8.24
N LEU A 40 -6.09 -7.86 -7.62
CA LEU A 40 -5.00 -8.49 -8.34
C LEU A 40 -5.35 -9.92 -8.69
N LEU A 41 -4.98 -10.33 -9.90
CA LEU A 41 -5.11 -11.71 -10.33
C LEU A 41 -4.27 -12.65 -9.45
N PRO A 42 -4.69 -13.91 -9.25
CA PRO A 42 -3.95 -14.87 -8.43
C PRO A 42 -2.48 -15.04 -8.84
N GLU A 43 -2.20 -15.07 -10.15
CA GLU A 43 -0.86 -15.23 -10.70
C GLU A 43 0.03 -14.01 -10.42
N ALA A 44 -0.53 -12.81 -10.50
CA ALA A 44 0.17 -11.58 -10.15
C ALA A 44 0.49 -11.54 -8.66
N THR A 45 -0.47 -11.90 -7.82
CA THR A 45 -0.29 -12.00 -6.36
C THR A 45 0.79 -13.01 -5.98
N GLU A 46 0.78 -14.19 -6.61
CA GLU A 46 1.80 -15.23 -6.46
C GLU A 46 3.20 -14.72 -6.87
N SER A 47 3.29 -14.03 -8.01
CA SER A 47 4.54 -13.45 -8.49
C SER A 47 5.09 -12.41 -7.51
N LEU A 48 4.24 -11.54 -6.98
CA LEU A 48 4.64 -10.53 -6.00
C LEU A 48 5.11 -11.15 -4.69
N ARG A 49 4.46 -12.23 -4.24
CA ARG A 49 4.92 -12.96 -3.04
C ARG A 49 6.32 -13.53 -3.27
N ARG A 50 6.57 -14.19 -4.41
CA ARG A 50 7.89 -14.76 -4.74
C ARG A 50 8.97 -13.69 -4.84
N GLU A 51 8.67 -12.57 -5.49
CA GLU A 51 9.58 -11.43 -5.56
C GLU A 51 9.92 -10.91 -4.15
N GLY A 52 8.89 -10.75 -3.31
CA GLY A 52 9.05 -10.29 -1.93
C GLY A 52 9.90 -11.22 -1.08
N GLU A 53 9.65 -12.54 -1.14
CA GLU A 53 10.44 -13.56 -0.46
C GLU A 53 11.91 -13.54 -0.93
N ALA A 54 12.14 -13.42 -2.24
CA ALA A 54 13.48 -13.42 -2.82
C ALA A 54 14.32 -12.18 -2.49
N LYS A 55 13.67 -11.06 -2.10
CA LYS A 55 14.34 -9.79 -1.74
C LYS A 55 14.31 -9.49 -0.25
N GLN A 56 13.77 -10.39 0.57
CA GLN A 56 13.62 -10.16 2.00
C GLN A 56 14.95 -9.91 2.71
N ASP A 57 16.05 -10.46 2.21
CA ASP A 57 17.41 -10.25 2.73
C ASP A 57 17.91 -8.81 2.53
N LEU A 58 17.34 -8.08 1.57
CA LEU A 58 17.62 -6.66 1.34
C LEU A 58 16.83 -5.73 2.26
N ALA A 59 15.84 -6.25 2.97
CA ALA A 59 14.95 -5.43 3.79
C ALA A 59 15.67 -4.85 5.00
N TYR A 60 15.50 -3.55 5.21
CA TYR A 60 15.95 -2.89 6.42
C TYR A 60 14.94 -3.11 7.54
N PHE A 61 15.33 -3.86 8.58
CA PHE A 61 14.48 -4.12 9.74
C PHE A 61 14.76 -3.13 10.86
N CYS A 62 13.72 -2.40 11.27
CA CYS A 62 13.76 -1.53 12.43
C CYS A 62 12.81 -2.06 13.52
N THR A 63 13.31 -2.16 14.74
CA THR A 63 12.50 -2.40 15.94
C THR A 63 12.37 -1.10 16.70
N GLN A 64 11.14 -0.69 16.99
CA GLN A 64 10.86 0.51 17.75
C GLN A 64 10.00 0.18 18.97
N SER A 65 10.36 0.79 20.10
CA SER A 65 9.51 0.81 21.30
C SER A 65 8.77 2.15 21.33
N HIS A 66 7.46 2.12 21.43
CA HIS A 66 6.62 3.32 21.47
C HIS A 66 5.33 3.04 22.25
N ASN A 67 4.63 4.08 22.72
CA ASN A 67 3.23 3.92 23.14
C ASN A 67 2.29 3.93 21.93
N VAL A 68 1.01 3.62 22.14
CA VAL A 68 0.01 3.58 21.05
C VAL A 68 -0.26 4.93 20.39
N TYR A 69 0.23 6.03 20.98
CA TYR A 69 0.09 7.39 20.46
C TYR A 69 1.35 7.91 19.75
N LEU A 70 2.44 7.14 19.72
CA LEU A 70 3.73 7.55 19.12
C LEU A 70 4.28 8.86 19.70
N THR A 71 4.15 9.05 21.01
CA THR A 71 4.58 10.27 21.72
C THR A 71 5.46 9.95 22.93
N ALA A 72 6.10 10.97 23.52
CA ALA A 72 6.83 10.79 24.78
C ALA A 72 5.89 10.34 25.92
N PRO A 73 6.37 9.54 26.89
CA PRO A 73 5.62 9.20 28.08
C PRO A 73 5.22 10.44 28.89
N ASP A 74 4.07 10.35 29.55
CA ASP A 74 3.45 11.42 30.29
C ASP A 74 3.55 11.13 31.81
N PRO A 75 4.25 11.97 32.60
CA PRO A 75 4.48 11.70 34.02
C PRO A 75 3.20 11.72 34.87
N ASP A 76 2.10 12.28 34.35
CA ASP A 76 0.82 12.33 35.06
C ASP A 76 0.08 10.97 35.08
N TYR A 77 0.57 9.98 34.32
CA TYR A 77 -0.04 8.66 34.22
C TYR A 77 0.91 7.53 34.69
N PRO A 78 0.37 6.42 35.21
CA PRO A 78 1.20 5.26 35.57
C PRO A 78 1.76 4.55 34.31
N PRO A 79 2.84 3.77 34.44
CA PRO A 79 3.51 3.13 33.29
C PRO A 79 2.64 2.15 32.49
N ASP A 80 1.65 1.52 33.11
CA ASP A 80 0.76 0.54 32.48
C ASP A 80 -0.47 1.17 31.80
N HIS A 81 -0.69 2.47 32.00
CA HIS A 81 -1.72 3.22 31.29
C HIS A 81 -1.43 3.28 29.79
N LEU A 82 -2.44 3.25 28.92
CA LEU A 82 -2.25 3.27 27.46
C LEU A 82 -1.38 4.44 26.95
N ARG A 83 -1.41 5.57 27.67
CA ARG A 83 -0.56 6.74 27.41
C ARG A 83 0.95 6.43 27.51
N ASN A 84 1.33 5.53 28.40
CA ASN A 84 2.72 5.24 28.75
C ASN A 84 3.15 3.80 28.44
N ARG A 85 2.20 2.88 28.27
CA ARG A 85 2.47 1.48 28.02
C ARG A 85 3.22 1.32 26.71
N GLU A 86 4.46 0.86 26.80
CA GLU A 86 5.28 0.54 25.64
C GLU A 86 4.73 -0.69 24.91
N VAL A 87 4.72 -0.58 23.59
CA VAL A 87 4.55 -1.67 22.65
C VAL A 87 5.78 -1.71 21.77
N VAL A 88 6.25 -2.91 21.47
CA VAL A 88 7.33 -3.11 20.52
C VAL A 88 6.70 -3.43 19.17
N SER A 89 7.20 -2.76 18.13
CA SER A 89 6.86 -3.11 16.75
C SER A 89 8.13 -3.34 15.95
N SER A 90 8.09 -4.37 15.11
CA SER A 90 9.10 -4.64 14.10
C SER A 90 8.56 -4.41 12.70
N LYS A 91 9.29 -3.67 11.88
CA LYS A 91 8.96 -3.44 10.46
C LYS A 91 10.21 -3.59 9.61
N GLY A 92 10.14 -4.49 8.64
CA GLY A 92 11.09 -4.56 7.52
C GLY A 92 10.53 -3.82 6.32
N CYS A 93 11.38 -3.16 5.54
CA CYS A 93 10.98 -2.51 4.30
C CYS A 93 12.06 -2.69 3.22
N ILE A 94 11.63 -2.93 1.99
CA ILE A 94 12.40 -2.58 0.79
C ILE A 94 11.75 -1.39 0.09
N THR A 95 12.57 -0.51 -0.47
CA THR A 95 12.16 0.77 -1.06
C THR A 95 12.02 0.70 -2.59
N ASP A 96 11.54 1.78 -3.20
CA ASP A 96 11.20 1.84 -4.63
C ASP A 96 12.32 1.37 -5.58
N ASP A 97 13.57 1.74 -5.26
CA ASP A 97 14.78 1.37 -6.01
C ASP A 97 15.10 -0.13 -5.97
N GLN A 98 14.55 -0.86 -4.99
CA GLN A 98 14.74 -2.30 -4.82
C GLN A 98 13.60 -3.11 -5.46
N VAL A 99 12.51 -2.48 -5.89
CA VAL A 99 11.40 -3.14 -6.62
C VAL A 99 11.83 -3.43 -8.05
N ALA A 100 11.50 -4.62 -8.58
CA ALA A 100 11.98 -5.01 -9.89
C ALA A 100 11.32 -4.16 -10.99
N PRO A 101 12.05 -3.74 -12.04
CA PRO A 101 11.47 -2.98 -13.14
C PRO A 101 10.33 -3.71 -13.88
N ASP A 102 10.30 -5.05 -13.82
CA ASP A 102 9.26 -5.89 -14.40
C ASP A 102 8.21 -6.35 -13.37
N SER A 103 8.27 -5.85 -12.13
CA SER A 103 7.31 -6.17 -11.07
C SER A 103 5.88 -5.77 -11.45
N ALA A 104 4.92 -6.58 -11.00
CA ALA A 104 3.50 -6.24 -11.11
C ALA A 104 3.15 -4.98 -10.29
N LEU A 105 3.88 -4.68 -9.20
CA LEU A 105 3.70 -3.44 -8.43
C LEU A 105 4.02 -2.22 -9.29
N ARG A 106 5.12 -2.27 -10.05
CA ARG A 106 5.53 -1.17 -10.92
C ARG A 106 4.56 -0.98 -12.07
N THR A 107 4.14 -2.10 -12.67
CA THR A 107 3.11 -2.11 -13.71
C THR A 107 1.80 -1.46 -13.24
N LEU A 108 1.35 -1.78 -12.02
CA LEU A 108 0.15 -1.18 -11.45
C LEU A 108 0.34 0.32 -11.16
N TYR A 109 1.44 0.68 -10.50
CA TYR A 109 1.74 2.05 -10.09
C TYR A 109 1.82 3.01 -11.29
N ASP A 110 2.47 2.57 -12.37
CA ASP A 110 2.70 3.38 -13.57
C ASP A 110 1.50 3.36 -14.55
N ALA A 111 0.51 2.48 -14.36
CA ALA A 111 -0.60 2.35 -15.29
C ALA A 111 -1.52 3.59 -15.31
N GLU A 112 -1.62 4.24 -16.47
CA GLU A 112 -2.47 5.42 -16.67
C GLU A 112 -3.94 5.15 -16.33
N ALA A 113 -4.48 3.98 -16.70
CA ALA A 113 -5.87 3.62 -16.40
C ALA A 113 -6.11 3.50 -14.89
N PHE A 114 -5.14 3.00 -14.12
CA PHE A 114 -5.26 2.90 -12.66
C PHE A 114 -5.12 4.28 -12.00
N ARG A 115 -4.15 5.10 -12.43
CA ARG A 115 -3.98 6.47 -11.93
C ARG A 115 -5.21 7.33 -12.25
N GLY A 116 -5.76 7.20 -13.46
CA GLY A 116 -6.99 7.89 -13.87
C GLY A 116 -8.21 7.46 -13.06
N PHE A 117 -8.33 6.16 -12.76
CA PHE A 117 -9.36 5.65 -11.85
C PHE A 117 -9.25 6.29 -10.46
N LEU A 118 -8.04 6.33 -9.88
CA LEU A 118 -7.82 6.95 -8.57
C LEU A 118 -8.16 8.45 -8.59
N CYS A 119 -7.74 9.20 -9.61
CA CYS A 119 -8.14 10.59 -9.80
C CYS A 119 -9.67 10.76 -9.79
N ALA A 120 -10.38 9.94 -10.59
CA ALA A 120 -11.83 10.01 -10.70
C ALA A 120 -12.55 9.68 -9.38
N VAL A 121 -12.08 8.66 -8.65
CA VAL A 121 -12.67 8.24 -7.36
C VAL A 121 -12.36 9.24 -6.25
N LEU A 122 -11.14 9.76 -6.19
CA LEU A 122 -10.71 10.72 -5.17
C LEU A 122 -11.19 12.15 -5.44
N GLY A 123 -11.58 12.45 -6.69
CA GLY A 123 -11.96 13.81 -7.10
C GLY A 123 -10.75 14.73 -7.30
N GLU A 124 -9.62 14.16 -7.68
CA GLU A 124 -8.35 14.87 -7.89
C GLU A 124 -8.04 15.01 -9.38
N ASP A 125 -7.44 16.14 -9.79
CA ASP A 125 -7.09 16.38 -11.20
C ASP A 125 -5.93 15.48 -11.66
N GLN A 126 -4.97 15.22 -10.76
CA GLN A 126 -3.77 14.45 -11.06
C GLN A 126 -3.13 13.84 -9.81
N LEU A 127 -2.44 12.71 -10.02
CA LEU A 127 -1.58 12.10 -9.01
C LEU A 127 -0.11 12.34 -9.33
N HIS A 128 0.65 12.78 -8.33
CA HIS A 128 2.09 12.95 -8.41
C HIS A 128 2.81 11.83 -7.65
N ALA A 129 3.91 11.35 -8.21
CA ALA A 129 4.82 10.49 -7.47
C ALA A 129 5.46 11.25 -6.31
N TYR A 130 5.94 10.53 -5.29
CA TYR A 130 6.70 11.14 -4.21
C TYR A 130 7.99 11.77 -4.77
N ALA A 131 8.38 12.91 -4.21
CA ALA A 131 9.65 13.57 -4.56
C ALA A 131 10.88 12.79 -4.05
N ASP A 132 10.70 12.01 -2.98
CA ASP A 132 11.70 11.07 -2.49
C ASP A 132 11.75 9.84 -3.40
N PRO A 133 12.91 9.55 -4.03
CA PRO A 133 13.06 8.44 -4.95
C PRO A 133 12.88 7.06 -4.31
N LEU A 134 12.87 6.96 -2.97
CA LEU A 134 12.71 5.70 -2.25
C LEU A 134 11.27 5.39 -1.85
N SER A 135 10.38 6.39 -1.89
CA SER A 135 9.09 6.34 -1.18
C SER A 135 7.88 5.92 -2.03
N SER A 136 8.01 5.79 -3.36
CA SER A 136 6.86 5.57 -4.25
C SER A 136 6.22 4.19 -4.08
N VAL A 137 6.99 3.12 -4.26
CA VAL A 137 6.55 1.74 -4.00
C VAL A 137 7.38 1.15 -2.86
N ASN A 138 6.71 0.65 -1.83
CA ASN A 138 7.37 -0.02 -0.70
C ASN A 138 6.75 -1.40 -0.47
N LEU A 139 7.58 -2.38 -0.14
CA LEU A 139 7.12 -3.69 0.33
C LEU A 139 7.53 -3.89 1.79
N HIS A 140 6.53 -4.04 2.66
CA HIS A 140 6.74 -4.20 4.09
C HIS A 140 6.70 -5.66 4.52
N TYR A 141 7.60 -6.01 5.42
CA TYR A 141 7.70 -7.31 6.06
C TYR A 141 7.31 -7.16 7.53
N ALA A 142 6.22 -7.81 7.92
CA ALA A 142 5.80 -7.90 9.32
C ALA A 142 6.30 -9.22 9.92
N ARG A 143 7.00 -9.14 11.05
CA ARG A 143 7.36 -10.30 11.87
C ARG A 143 6.58 -10.21 13.19
N PRO A 144 6.30 -11.32 13.88
CA PRO A 144 5.77 -11.26 15.23
C PRO A 144 6.75 -10.52 16.15
N GLY A 145 6.26 -9.47 16.83
CA GLY A 145 7.02 -8.61 17.74
C GLY A 145 7.39 -7.25 17.15
#